data_AF-A0A9E1U5S6-F1
#
_entry.id   AF-A0A9E1U5S6-F1
#
_cell.length_a   1.000
_cell.length_b   1.000
_cell.length_c   1.000
_cell.angle_alpha   90.00
_cell.angle_beta   90.00
_cell.angle_gamma   90.00
#
_symmetry.space_group_name_H-M   'P 1'
#
loop_
_entity.id
_entity.type
_entity.pdbx_description
1 polymer ?
#
loop_
_entity_poly.entity_id
_entity_poly.type
_entity_poly.pdbx_seq_one_letter_code
_entity_poly.pdbx_strand_id
1 'polypeptide(L)'
;MRLQAILGDITELNVDAIVNSCNNQMHLGYSEVSKCIQEITEGRIQQALLHDPNLELPVPLGTVCVTKGDLLPCRWIFHLATHRSWEEMSRDAHLEEGDQEFWEIVQELVLDAIRVGLNNLITTSEEIQAKSLALPLIGSGSLGFPISLMADVILGTLHQILAEIPTNHLKKIQVVTLDEKVFQALQERIDGLDWNFAEKNSFATEEDWEDFLTETGSELPISNEPTLESEPEKRILEKGLEDLRNQLQTTHQREKRLLRQIEQLVRENKELKAKAHGAIRGQSQPIDLWARIDIPSPLAYAQNLRMAETDPNRCHINMLNAIGIVSKYFSALICAEYLHAGCFSKELNSELRHRFRQGPMTDGSWVWVGKRIARAFYDADLYGQLIRDVPRAWITERGEWSGLSEALQQLVSYRNRIHDPVNADSGHASAWLELVLPVWVQMCKYSEPMTSYELLFIDQISDFSDDLGEEVSYSIKRLRGGFFVPPSETLNLRQHLKSGRLYLQSANSPDLLSLHPFLTYEYSRVTNNRETFCLDQIQHSTLHYKAFRYAHRSSLNDDKQFPL
;
A
#
# COMPACT_ATOMS: atom_id res chain seq x y z
N MET A 1 -39.57 -6.28 -4.99
CA MET A 1 -38.23 -5.75 -5.33
C MET A 1 -37.32 -6.91 -5.67
N ARG A 2 -36.47 -6.81 -6.69
CA ARG A 2 -35.51 -7.86 -7.09
C ARG A 2 -34.07 -7.36 -6.94
N LEU A 3 -33.28 -8.02 -6.09
CA LEU A 3 -31.84 -7.80 -5.98
C LEU A 3 -31.09 -8.93 -6.70
N GLN A 4 -30.05 -8.61 -7.47
CA GLN A 4 -29.23 -9.61 -8.14
C GLN A 4 -27.79 -9.14 -8.38
N ALA A 5 -26.85 -10.08 -8.44
CA ALA A 5 -25.51 -9.85 -8.94
C ALA A 5 -25.50 -9.88 -10.48
N ILE A 6 -24.60 -9.12 -11.10
CA ILE A 6 -24.38 -9.12 -12.55
C ILE A 6 -22.88 -9.14 -12.84
N LEU A 7 -22.47 -10.11 -13.64
CA LEU A 7 -21.15 -10.12 -14.27
C LEU A 7 -21.21 -9.29 -15.56
N GLY A 8 -20.51 -8.15 -15.59
CA GLY A 8 -20.48 -7.28 -16.76
C GLY A 8 -20.04 -5.86 -16.46
N ASP A 9 -19.96 -5.04 -17.50
CA ASP A 9 -19.66 -3.61 -17.39
C ASP A 9 -20.94 -2.83 -17.05
N ILE A 10 -20.90 -2.07 -15.96
CA ILE A 10 -22.03 -1.24 -15.52
C ILE A 10 -22.37 -0.15 -16.54
N THR A 11 -21.40 0.33 -17.32
CA THR A 11 -21.59 1.37 -18.33
C THR A 11 -22.31 0.89 -19.58
N GLU A 12 -22.42 -0.43 -19.76
CA GLU A 12 -23.13 -1.05 -20.88
C GLU A 12 -24.57 -1.46 -20.53
N LEU A 13 -24.98 -1.33 -19.26
CA LEU A 13 -26.29 -1.78 -18.79
C LEU A 13 -27.42 -0.82 -19.19
N ASN A 14 -28.45 -1.37 -19.82
CA ASN A 14 -29.70 -0.67 -20.07
C ASN A 14 -30.60 -0.71 -18.82
N VAL A 15 -30.40 0.27 -17.94
CA VAL A 15 -31.14 0.48 -16.68
C VAL A 15 -31.54 1.96 -16.56
N ASP A 16 -32.44 2.30 -15.63
CA ASP A 16 -32.83 3.70 -15.45
C ASP A 16 -31.68 4.53 -14.86
N ALA A 17 -31.01 4.02 -13.81
CA ALA A 17 -29.90 4.70 -13.16
C ALA A 17 -28.69 3.78 -12.93
N ILE A 18 -27.49 4.32 -13.16
CA ILE A 18 -26.23 3.70 -12.71
C ILE A 18 -25.59 4.54 -11.60
N VAL A 19 -24.84 3.90 -10.71
CA VAL A 19 -24.11 4.58 -9.64
C VAL A 19 -22.64 4.74 -10.00
N ASN A 20 -22.15 5.96 -9.88
CA ASN A 20 -20.75 6.33 -9.91
C ASN A 20 -20.28 6.74 -8.51
N SER A 21 -19.19 6.15 -8.02
CA SER A 21 -18.59 6.54 -6.74
C SER A 21 -17.56 7.65 -6.95
N CYS A 22 -17.77 8.80 -6.32
CA CYS A 22 -16.95 10.02 -6.43
C CYS A 22 -16.42 10.49 -5.07
N ASN A 23 -15.47 11.42 -5.10
CA ASN A 23 -15.11 12.23 -3.93
C ASN A 23 -16.15 13.34 -3.68
N ASN A 24 -16.08 14.01 -2.53
CA ASN A 24 -16.94 15.13 -2.14
C ASN A 24 -16.78 16.39 -3.03
N GLN A 25 -15.75 16.44 -3.87
CA GLN A 25 -15.54 17.49 -4.87
C GLN A 25 -16.19 17.16 -6.23
N MET A 26 -16.86 16.00 -6.34
CA MET A 26 -17.55 15.54 -7.57
C MET A 26 -16.63 15.45 -8.80
N HIS A 27 -15.36 15.13 -8.56
CA HIS A 27 -14.41 14.85 -9.63
C HIS A 27 -14.48 13.38 -10.07
N LEU A 28 -14.57 13.17 -11.37
CA LEU A 28 -14.57 11.86 -12.02
C LEU A 28 -13.14 11.39 -12.32
N GLY A 29 -12.99 10.08 -12.53
CA GLY A 29 -11.74 9.47 -13.00
C GLY A 29 -10.90 8.74 -11.93
N TYR A 30 -11.38 8.67 -10.68
CA TYR A 30 -10.65 7.96 -9.61
C TYR A 30 -10.94 6.46 -9.55
N SER A 31 -12.20 6.06 -9.77
CA SER A 31 -12.60 4.65 -9.87
C SER A 31 -12.73 4.22 -11.33
N GLU A 32 -12.60 2.92 -11.60
CA GLU A 32 -12.71 2.38 -12.97
C GLU A 32 -14.05 2.73 -13.64
N VAL A 33 -15.16 2.64 -12.89
CA VAL A 33 -16.49 3.08 -13.37
C VAL A 33 -16.49 4.57 -13.71
N SER A 34 -15.89 5.39 -12.85
CA SER A 34 -15.80 6.84 -13.04
C SER A 34 -14.94 7.22 -14.24
N LYS A 35 -13.82 6.51 -14.47
CA LYS A 35 -12.97 6.67 -15.67
C LYS A 35 -13.72 6.30 -16.94
N CYS A 36 -14.39 5.16 -16.94
CA CYS A 36 -15.14 4.71 -18.11
C CYS A 36 -16.27 5.69 -18.47
N ILE A 37 -17.01 6.19 -17.48
CA ILE A 37 -18.00 7.26 -17.68
C ILE A 37 -17.33 8.52 -18.26
N GLN A 38 -16.18 8.92 -17.74
CA GLN A 38 -15.45 10.10 -18.22
C GLN A 38 -14.99 9.94 -19.68
N GLU A 39 -14.49 8.77 -20.05
CA GLU A 39 -14.03 8.44 -21.40
C GLU A 39 -15.18 8.38 -22.39
N ILE A 40 -16.25 7.63 -22.08
CA ILE A 40 -17.42 7.49 -22.95
C ILE A 40 -18.08 8.84 -23.19
N THR A 41 -18.19 9.67 -22.15
CA THR A 41 -18.86 10.97 -22.25
C THR A 41 -17.93 12.11 -22.66
N GLU A 42 -16.66 11.79 -22.96
CA GLU A 42 -15.62 12.75 -23.35
C GLU A 42 -15.54 13.95 -22.38
N GLY A 43 -15.75 13.69 -21.08
CA GLY A 43 -15.76 14.68 -20.01
C GLY A 43 -16.97 15.60 -19.91
N ARG A 44 -18.02 15.42 -20.72
CA ARG A 44 -19.25 16.23 -20.62
C ARG A 44 -19.96 16.07 -19.28
N ILE A 45 -19.94 14.88 -18.68
CA ILE A 45 -20.53 14.67 -17.35
C ILE A 45 -19.78 15.43 -16.26
N GLN A 46 -18.43 15.43 -16.31
CA GLN A 46 -17.64 16.26 -15.39
C GLN A 46 -17.98 17.74 -15.54
N GLN A 47 -18.14 18.23 -16.78
CA GLN A 47 -18.55 19.60 -17.02
C GLN A 47 -19.97 19.87 -16.49
N ALA A 48 -20.91 18.95 -16.68
CA ALA A 48 -22.28 19.09 -16.19
C ALA A 48 -22.35 19.22 -14.66
N LEU A 49 -21.54 18.45 -13.93
CA LEU A 49 -21.42 18.57 -12.47
C LEU A 49 -20.81 19.91 -12.06
N LEU A 50 -19.66 20.29 -12.63
CA LEU A 50 -18.94 21.50 -12.21
C LEU A 50 -19.65 22.81 -12.60
N HIS A 51 -20.57 22.78 -13.55
CA HIS A 51 -21.36 23.94 -13.97
C HIS A 51 -22.80 23.92 -13.43
N ASP A 52 -23.17 22.95 -12.59
CA ASP A 52 -24.48 22.96 -11.93
C ASP A 52 -24.50 24.09 -10.88
N PRO A 53 -25.32 25.13 -11.06
CA PRO A 53 -25.36 26.25 -10.10
C PRO A 53 -25.98 25.85 -8.75
N ASN A 54 -26.63 24.69 -8.66
CA ASN A 54 -27.22 24.19 -7.41
C ASN A 54 -26.27 23.24 -6.66
N LEU A 55 -25.11 22.93 -7.25
CA LEU A 55 -24.12 22.04 -6.63
C LEU A 55 -23.11 22.86 -5.83
N GLU A 56 -23.28 22.89 -4.51
CA GLU A 56 -22.29 23.45 -3.60
C GLU A 56 -21.20 22.41 -3.29
N LEU A 57 -19.96 22.72 -3.67
CA LEU A 57 -18.79 21.88 -3.40
C LEU A 57 -17.97 22.43 -2.21
N PRO A 58 -17.39 21.56 -1.35
CA PRO A 58 -17.60 20.12 -1.32
C PRO A 58 -19.00 19.73 -0.82
N VAL A 59 -19.57 18.66 -1.37
CA VAL A 59 -20.83 18.11 -0.86
C VAL A 59 -20.64 17.28 0.41
N PRO A 60 -21.67 17.10 1.24
CA PRO A 60 -21.64 16.14 2.34
C PRO A 60 -21.36 14.69 1.86
N LEU A 61 -20.73 13.90 2.72
CA LEU A 61 -20.53 12.47 2.44
C LEU A 61 -21.88 11.73 2.50
N GLY A 62 -22.05 10.76 1.62
CA GLY A 62 -23.32 10.05 1.40
C GLY A 62 -24.30 10.81 0.48
N THR A 63 -23.99 12.03 0.05
CA THR A 63 -24.85 12.78 -0.89
C THR A 63 -24.81 12.16 -2.28
N VAL A 64 -25.97 12.13 -2.95
CA VAL A 64 -26.15 11.67 -4.33
C VAL A 64 -26.44 12.87 -5.23
N CYS A 65 -25.56 13.14 -6.18
CA CYS A 65 -25.78 14.13 -7.23
C CYS A 65 -26.21 13.45 -8.53
N VAL A 66 -27.21 14.02 -9.23
CA VAL A 66 -27.83 13.36 -10.38
C VAL A 66 -27.51 14.09 -11.67
N THR A 67 -27.00 13.36 -12.67
CA THR A 67 -26.85 13.86 -14.03
C THR A 67 -27.56 12.94 -15.03
N LYS A 68 -27.79 13.42 -16.26
CA LYS A 68 -28.27 12.57 -17.35
C LYS A 68 -27.16 11.62 -17.82
N GLY A 69 -27.54 10.49 -18.40
CA GLY A 69 -26.61 9.47 -18.92
C GLY A 69 -25.68 9.89 -20.07
N ASP A 70 -25.91 11.03 -20.73
CA ASP A 70 -25.20 11.43 -21.97
C ASP A 70 -25.18 10.30 -23.02
N LEU A 71 -24.01 9.73 -23.34
CA LEU A 71 -23.84 8.63 -24.29
C LEU A 71 -24.03 7.24 -23.67
N LEU A 72 -24.20 7.13 -22.35
CA LEU A 72 -24.45 5.85 -21.69
C LEU A 72 -25.89 5.36 -21.93
N PRO A 73 -26.15 4.04 -21.97
CA PRO A 73 -27.48 3.48 -22.17
C PRO A 73 -28.48 3.81 -21.06
N CYS A 74 -28.01 4.27 -19.89
CA CYS A 74 -28.86 4.62 -18.76
C CYS A 74 -29.46 6.03 -18.89
N ARG A 75 -30.57 6.28 -18.19
CA ARG A 75 -31.22 7.60 -18.20
C ARG A 75 -30.50 8.58 -17.27
N TRP A 76 -30.06 8.10 -16.11
CA TRP A 76 -29.45 8.90 -15.05
C TRP A 76 -28.16 8.28 -14.54
N ILE A 77 -27.23 9.13 -14.12
CA ILE A 77 -26.02 8.75 -13.38
C ILE A 77 -26.13 9.35 -11.99
N PHE A 78 -26.02 8.49 -10.98
CA PHE A 78 -26.03 8.86 -9.57
C PHE A 78 -24.60 8.93 -9.08
N HIS A 79 -24.09 10.13 -8.85
CA HIS A 79 -22.75 10.38 -8.33
C HIS A 79 -22.79 10.42 -6.81
N LEU A 80 -22.31 9.35 -6.19
CA LEU A 80 -22.29 9.21 -4.74
C LEU A 80 -20.98 9.76 -4.16
N ALA A 81 -21.07 10.72 -3.25
CA ALA A 81 -19.94 11.22 -2.46
C ALA A 81 -19.53 10.22 -1.38
N THR A 82 -18.44 9.49 -1.58
CA THR A 82 -18.03 8.39 -0.67
C THR A 82 -16.90 8.76 0.27
N HIS A 83 -16.07 9.74 -0.10
CA HIS A 83 -14.88 10.14 0.63
C HIS A 83 -14.55 11.61 0.36
N ARG A 84 -13.77 12.23 1.25
CA ARG A 84 -13.16 13.55 0.99
C ARG A 84 -11.80 13.36 0.32
N SER A 85 -11.13 14.45 -0.03
CA SER A 85 -9.70 14.34 -0.35
C SER A 85 -8.92 13.85 0.87
N TRP A 86 -7.84 13.09 0.64
CA TRP A 86 -7.02 12.52 1.71
C TRP A 86 -6.40 13.63 2.58
N GLU A 87 -6.04 14.75 1.96
CA GLU A 87 -5.52 15.94 2.63
C GLU A 87 -6.55 16.59 3.57
N GLU A 88 -7.83 16.63 3.18
CA GLU A 88 -8.92 17.13 4.03
C GLU A 88 -9.17 16.20 5.22
N MET A 89 -9.17 14.88 4.99
CA MET A 89 -9.40 13.90 6.06
C MET A 89 -8.27 13.94 7.09
N SER A 90 -7.00 13.99 6.66
CA SER A 90 -5.83 14.09 7.55
C SER A 90 -5.85 15.36 8.40
N ARG A 91 -6.22 16.50 7.81
CA ARG A 91 -6.32 17.77 8.54
C ARG A 91 -7.41 17.75 9.62
N ASP A 92 -8.59 17.22 9.31
CA ASP A 92 -9.75 17.24 10.20
C ASP A 92 -9.61 16.28 11.38
N ALA A 93 -8.88 15.18 11.21
CA ALA A 93 -8.62 14.22 12.28
C ALA A 93 -7.58 14.72 13.30
N HIS A 94 -6.83 15.80 13.02
CA HIS A 94 -5.67 16.25 13.82
C HIS A 94 -4.63 15.15 14.10
N LEU A 95 -4.60 14.13 13.24
CA LEU A 95 -3.71 12.98 13.30
C LEU A 95 -2.83 13.01 12.05
N GLU A 96 -1.57 12.62 12.20
CA GLU A 96 -0.69 12.49 11.04
C GLU A 96 -1.10 11.25 10.22
N GLU A 97 -0.99 11.34 8.90
CA GLU A 97 -1.27 10.23 7.98
C GLU A 97 -0.33 9.05 8.34
N GLY A 98 -0.85 8.06 9.06
CA GLY A 98 -0.06 6.96 9.62
C GLY A 98 -0.45 6.51 11.03
N ASP A 99 -1.26 7.29 11.75
CA ASP A 99 -1.83 6.83 13.02
C ASP A 99 -2.89 5.74 12.77
N GLN A 100 -2.82 4.63 13.51
CA GLN A 100 -3.84 3.56 13.43
C GLN A 100 -5.25 4.12 13.70
N GLU A 101 -5.36 5.06 14.64
CA GLU A 101 -6.60 5.76 15.00
C GLU A 101 -7.14 6.61 13.84
N PHE A 102 -6.27 7.15 12.97
CA PHE A 102 -6.68 7.88 11.77
C PHE A 102 -7.36 6.94 10.76
N TRP A 103 -6.77 5.78 10.50
CA TRP A 103 -7.32 4.82 9.55
C TRP A 103 -8.61 4.16 10.07
N GLU A 104 -8.73 3.93 11.37
CA GLU A 104 -9.98 3.47 11.98
C GLU A 104 -11.09 4.53 11.81
N ILE A 105 -10.80 5.82 12.07
CA ILE A 105 -11.75 6.93 11.88
C ILE A 105 -12.15 7.09 10.41
N VAL A 106 -11.19 7.02 9.49
CA VAL A 106 -11.45 7.17 8.04
C VAL A 106 -12.23 5.97 7.51
N GLN A 107 -11.93 4.75 7.96
CA GLN A 107 -12.68 3.56 7.59
C GLN A 107 -14.13 3.67 8.05
N GLU A 108 -14.37 4.02 9.31
CA GLU A 108 -15.73 4.26 9.84
C GLU A 108 -16.44 5.37 9.05
N LEU A 109 -15.77 6.49 8.77
CA LEU A 109 -16.35 7.60 8.02
C LEU A 109 -16.79 7.21 6.60
N VAL A 110 -15.98 6.43 5.88
CA VAL A 110 -16.31 5.96 4.53
C VAL A 110 -17.40 4.89 4.57
N LEU A 111 -17.37 3.98 5.55
CA LEU A 111 -18.43 3.00 5.74
C LEU A 111 -19.76 3.68 6.06
N ASP A 112 -19.77 4.68 6.93
CA ASP A 112 -20.95 5.51 7.23
C ASP A 112 -21.42 6.29 6.00
N ALA A 113 -20.50 6.88 5.23
CA ALA A 113 -20.83 7.56 3.98
C ALA A 113 -21.49 6.63 2.98
N ILE A 114 -21.02 5.38 2.86
CA ILE A 114 -21.62 4.37 1.99
C ILE A 114 -22.99 3.94 2.52
N ARG A 115 -23.15 3.75 3.84
CA ARG A 115 -24.45 3.38 4.44
C ARG A 115 -25.50 4.47 4.22
N VAL A 116 -25.17 5.72 4.53
CA VAL A 116 -26.02 6.89 4.27
C VAL A 116 -26.27 7.04 2.76
N GLY A 117 -25.22 6.82 1.96
CA GLY A 117 -25.28 6.84 0.51
C GLY A 117 -26.26 5.84 -0.07
N LEU A 118 -26.26 4.60 0.40
CA LEU A 118 -27.20 3.57 -0.03
C LEU A 118 -28.64 3.98 0.26
N ASN A 119 -28.91 4.55 1.43
CA ASN A 119 -30.24 5.10 1.74
C ASN A 119 -30.64 6.18 0.74
N ASN A 120 -29.76 7.16 0.52
CA ASN A 120 -30.01 8.26 -0.40
C ASN A 120 -30.19 7.78 -1.84
N LEU A 121 -29.44 6.76 -2.30
CA LEU A 121 -29.61 6.15 -3.61
C LEU A 121 -31.01 5.56 -3.80
N ILE A 122 -31.56 4.90 -2.77
CA ILE A 122 -32.92 4.35 -2.81
C ILE A 122 -33.95 5.49 -2.80
N THR A 123 -33.81 6.47 -1.90
CA THR A 123 -34.71 7.62 -1.83
C THR A 123 -34.72 8.40 -3.14
N THR A 124 -33.56 8.77 -3.69
CA THR A 124 -33.44 9.47 -4.97
C THR A 124 -34.01 8.64 -6.12
N SER A 125 -33.83 7.30 -6.12
CA SER A 125 -34.46 6.43 -7.12
C SER A 125 -35.98 6.53 -7.09
N GLU A 126 -36.59 6.56 -5.91
CA GLU A 126 -38.04 6.70 -5.75
C GLU A 126 -38.51 8.11 -6.15
N GLU A 127 -37.81 9.17 -5.73
CA GLU A 127 -38.14 10.56 -6.06
C GLU A 127 -38.17 10.81 -7.58
N ILE A 128 -37.20 10.26 -8.31
CA ILE A 128 -37.16 10.38 -9.78
C ILE A 128 -37.91 9.25 -10.50
N GLN A 129 -38.57 8.37 -9.74
CA GLN A 129 -39.36 7.24 -10.22
C GLN A 129 -38.57 6.25 -11.11
N ALA A 130 -37.29 6.05 -10.81
CA ALA A 130 -36.45 5.04 -11.48
C ALA A 130 -36.96 3.63 -11.13
N LYS A 131 -37.10 2.75 -12.13
CA LYS A 131 -37.54 1.37 -11.95
C LYS A 131 -36.37 0.41 -11.73
N SER A 132 -35.17 0.79 -12.18
CA SER A 132 -33.96 -0.03 -12.08
C SER A 132 -32.72 0.79 -11.71
N LEU A 133 -31.97 0.28 -10.74
CA LEU A 133 -30.71 0.85 -10.27
C LEU A 133 -29.59 -0.19 -10.42
N ALA A 134 -28.49 0.19 -11.05
CA ALA A 134 -27.26 -0.59 -11.05
C ALA A 134 -26.18 0.13 -10.23
N LEU A 135 -25.53 -0.58 -9.31
CA LEU A 135 -24.42 -0.05 -8.53
C LEU A 135 -23.23 -1.01 -8.60
N PRO A 136 -21.99 -0.49 -8.63
CA PRO A 136 -20.82 -1.34 -8.47
C PRO A 136 -20.73 -1.82 -7.02
N LEU A 137 -19.75 -2.68 -6.74
CA LEU A 137 -19.36 -2.96 -5.35
C LEU A 137 -18.61 -1.73 -4.80
N ILE A 138 -19.35 -0.71 -4.37
CA ILE A 138 -18.82 0.57 -3.88
C ILE A 138 -17.86 0.28 -2.71
N GLY A 139 -16.71 0.95 -2.68
CA GLY A 139 -15.68 0.75 -1.65
C GLY A 139 -14.62 -0.30 -2.01
N SER A 140 -14.93 -1.33 -2.80
CA SER A 140 -13.99 -2.43 -3.07
C SER A 140 -13.00 -2.17 -4.21
N GLY A 141 -13.16 -1.05 -4.92
CA GLY A 141 -12.26 -0.61 -5.99
C GLY A 141 -11.20 0.36 -5.47
N SER A 142 -11.21 1.60 -5.95
CA SER A 142 -10.23 2.65 -5.60
C SER A 142 -10.16 3.04 -4.12
N LEU A 143 -11.13 2.61 -3.29
CA LEU A 143 -11.14 2.85 -1.85
C LEU A 143 -10.52 1.68 -1.04
N GLY A 144 -10.19 0.56 -1.70
CA GLY A 144 -9.35 -0.51 -1.13
C GLY A 144 -9.99 -1.37 -0.03
N PHE A 145 -11.31 -1.26 0.20
CA PHE A 145 -11.96 -2.12 1.20
C PHE A 145 -12.02 -3.58 0.72
N PRO A 146 -11.85 -4.57 1.62
CA PRO A 146 -11.99 -5.98 1.27
C PRO A 146 -13.34 -6.27 0.60
N ILE A 147 -13.33 -7.00 -0.52
CA ILE A 147 -14.53 -7.36 -1.30
C ILE A 147 -15.60 -8.01 -0.41
N SER A 148 -15.19 -8.93 0.47
CA SER A 148 -16.11 -9.61 1.39
C SER A 148 -16.77 -8.62 2.34
N LEU A 149 -15.99 -7.68 2.89
CA LEU A 149 -16.50 -6.65 3.80
C LEU A 149 -17.51 -5.75 3.08
N MET A 150 -17.19 -5.26 1.89
CA MET A 150 -18.10 -4.39 1.16
C MET A 150 -19.34 -5.11 0.66
N ALA A 151 -19.24 -6.38 0.30
CA ALA A 151 -20.41 -7.19 -0.02
C ALA A 151 -21.34 -7.30 1.19
N ASP A 152 -20.79 -7.57 2.39
CA ASP A 152 -21.57 -7.67 3.62
C ASP A 152 -22.18 -6.31 4.02
N VAL A 153 -21.42 -5.21 3.90
CA VAL A 153 -21.89 -3.86 4.20
C VAL A 153 -23.01 -3.44 3.24
N ILE A 154 -22.82 -3.60 1.92
CA ILE A 154 -23.80 -3.17 0.93
C ILE A 154 -25.06 -4.02 1.00
N LEU A 155 -24.92 -5.35 0.98
CA LEU A 155 -26.09 -6.24 1.02
C LEU A 155 -26.83 -6.16 2.35
N GLY A 156 -26.12 -6.10 3.48
CA GLY A 156 -26.72 -5.95 4.79
C GLY A 156 -27.44 -4.61 4.97
N THR A 157 -26.87 -3.52 4.47
CA THR A 157 -27.50 -2.19 4.55
C THR A 157 -28.70 -2.09 3.61
N LEU A 158 -28.60 -2.62 2.39
CA LEU A 158 -29.75 -2.70 1.48
C LEU A 158 -30.87 -3.56 2.06
N HIS A 159 -30.55 -4.65 2.74
CA HIS A 159 -31.52 -5.51 3.43
C HIS A 159 -32.31 -4.72 4.48
N GLN A 160 -31.60 -3.98 5.35
CA GLN A 160 -32.21 -3.12 6.36
C GLN A 160 -33.08 -2.01 5.74
N ILE A 161 -32.54 -1.25 4.78
CA ILE A 161 -33.24 -0.15 4.13
C ILE A 161 -34.53 -0.65 3.46
N LEU A 162 -34.44 -1.74 2.70
CA LEU A 162 -35.59 -2.25 1.95
C LEU A 162 -36.65 -2.92 2.84
N ALA A 163 -36.29 -3.28 4.08
CA ALA A 163 -37.25 -3.75 5.08
C ALA A 163 -38.04 -2.59 5.71
N GLU A 164 -37.46 -1.39 5.77
CA GLU A 164 -38.04 -0.22 6.42
C GLU A 164 -38.68 0.77 5.43
N ILE A 165 -38.13 0.91 4.22
CA ILE A 165 -38.57 1.89 3.23
C ILE A 165 -39.46 1.23 2.17
N PRO A 166 -40.75 1.63 2.05
CA PRO A 166 -41.60 1.16 0.98
C PRO A 166 -41.11 1.68 -0.38
N THR A 167 -40.90 0.77 -1.34
CA THR A 167 -40.39 1.07 -2.69
C THR A 167 -41.51 0.96 -3.72
N ASN A 168 -42.09 2.09 -4.09
CA ASN A 168 -43.25 2.17 -4.98
C ASN A 168 -42.85 2.05 -6.45
N HIS A 169 -41.71 2.64 -6.82
CA HIS A 169 -41.24 2.74 -8.20
C HIS A 169 -40.06 1.82 -8.49
N LEU A 170 -39.06 1.76 -7.60
CA LEU A 170 -37.87 0.94 -7.80
C LEU A 170 -38.24 -0.53 -7.68
N LYS A 171 -37.99 -1.30 -8.74
CA LYS A 171 -38.33 -2.74 -8.80
C LYS A 171 -37.11 -3.63 -8.86
N LYS A 172 -35.96 -3.10 -9.27
CA LYS A 172 -34.74 -3.89 -9.52
C LYS A 172 -33.49 -3.16 -9.07
N ILE A 173 -32.65 -3.84 -8.29
CA ILE A 173 -31.31 -3.39 -7.91
C ILE A 173 -30.30 -4.43 -8.41
N GLN A 174 -29.24 -3.97 -9.05
CA GLN A 174 -28.20 -4.81 -9.64
C GLN A 174 -26.83 -4.43 -9.06
N VAL A 175 -26.19 -5.37 -8.35
CA VAL A 175 -24.79 -5.20 -7.93
C VAL A 175 -23.90 -5.74 -9.04
N VAL A 176 -23.12 -4.87 -9.66
CA VAL A 176 -22.39 -5.15 -10.91
C VAL A 176 -20.90 -5.29 -10.63
N THR A 177 -20.26 -6.29 -11.23
CA THR A 177 -18.82 -6.51 -11.15
C THR A 177 -18.30 -7.09 -12.47
N LEU A 178 -17.07 -6.75 -12.83
CA LEU A 178 -16.34 -7.36 -13.96
C LEU A 178 -15.61 -8.65 -13.55
N ASP A 179 -15.45 -8.91 -12.25
CA ASP A 179 -14.72 -10.07 -11.73
C ASP A 179 -15.67 -11.24 -11.45
N GLU A 180 -15.40 -12.36 -12.11
CA GLU A 180 -16.20 -13.60 -12.01
C GLU A 180 -16.21 -14.20 -10.60
N LYS A 181 -15.10 -14.12 -9.85
CA LYS A 181 -15.06 -14.62 -8.46
C LYS A 181 -15.89 -13.73 -7.54
N VAL A 182 -15.84 -12.41 -7.75
CA VAL A 182 -16.67 -11.46 -7.01
C VAL A 182 -18.14 -11.67 -7.32
N PHE A 183 -18.47 -11.91 -8.59
CA PHE A 183 -19.83 -12.23 -9.03
C PHE A 183 -20.36 -13.48 -8.32
N GLN A 184 -19.59 -14.58 -8.32
CA GLN A 184 -19.97 -15.82 -7.62
C GLN A 184 -20.18 -15.59 -6.12
N ALA A 185 -19.26 -14.88 -5.46
CA ALA A 185 -19.36 -14.59 -4.04
C ALA A 185 -20.55 -13.67 -3.68
N LEU A 186 -20.92 -12.74 -4.57
CA LEU A 186 -22.11 -11.90 -4.42
C LEU A 186 -23.39 -12.71 -4.63
N GLN A 187 -23.41 -13.59 -5.64
CA GLN A 187 -24.55 -14.44 -5.94
C GLN A 187 -24.86 -15.36 -4.74
N GLU A 188 -23.84 -16.04 -4.21
CA GLU A 188 -23.99 -16.89 -3.02
C GLU A 188 -24.52 -16.13 -1.79
N ARG A 189 -24.04 -14.90 -1.55
CA ARG A 189 -24.52 -14.05 -0.44
C ARG A 189 -25.95 -13.58 -0.64
N ILE A 190 -26.31 -13.17 -1.85
CA ILE A 190 -27.68 -12.73 -2.17
C ILE A 190 -28.65 -13.90 -1.97
N ASP A 191 -28.29 -15.08 -2.45
CA ASP A 191 -29.11 -16.30 -2.33
C ASP A 191 -29.23 -16.77 -0.86
N GLY A 192 -28.24 -16.48 -0.02
CA GLY A 192 -28.21 -16.81 1.40
C GLY A 192 -29.01 -15.86 2.32
N LEU A 193 -29.46 -14.70 1.81
CA LEU A 193 -30.23 -13.73 2.58
C LEU A 193 -31.73 -13.86 2.29
N ASP A 194 -32.57 -13.75 3.33
CA ASP A 194 -34.03 -13.75 3.17
C ASP A 194 -34.51 -12.37 2.70
N TRP A 195 -34.85 -12.25 1.42
CA TRP A 195 -35.39 -11.04 0.79
C TRP A 195 -36.93 -11.02 0.70
N ASN A 196 -37.65 -11.94 1.35
CA ASN A 196 -39.10 -12.10 1.18
C ASN A 196 -39.93 -10.92 1.71
N PHE A 197 -39.37 -10.04 2.55
CA PHE A 197 -40.00 -8.76 2.91
C PHE A 197 -40.12 -7.81 1.70
N ALA A 198 -39.23 -7.95 0.72
CA ALA A 198 -39.22 -7.17 -0.51
C ALA A 198 -40.28 -7.64 -1.52
N GLU A 199 -40.90 -8.81 -1.30
CA GLU A 199 -42.11 -9.27 -2.02
C GLU A 199 -43.40 -8.80 -1.34
N LYS A 200 -43.41 -8.63 -0.02
CA LYS A 200 -44.59 -8.19 0.75
C LYS A 200 -44.97 -6.71 0.56
N ASN A 201 -44.08 -5.89 0.01
CA ASN A 201 -44.37 -4.47 -0.30
C ASN A 201 -45.16 -4.28 -1.63
N SER A 202 -45.89 -5.30 -2.10
CA SER A 202 -46.92 -5.08 -3.12
C SER A 202 -48.18 -4.51 -2.48
N PHE A 203 -48.30 -3.18 -2.58
CA PHE A 203 -49.52 -2.36 -2.45
C PHE A 203 -50.57 -2.81 -1.41
N ALA A 204 -50.72 -1.99 -0.37
CA ALA A 204 -52.05 -1.66 0.14
C ALA A 204 -52.94 -1.31 -1.07
N THR A 205 -54.02 -2.06 -1.24
CA THR A 205 -54.98 -1.92 -2.34
C THR A 205 -55.83 -0.66 -2.14
N GLU A 206 -56.56 -0.20 -3.17
CA GLU A 206 -57.50 0.95 -3.02
C GLU A 206 -58.55 0.71 -1.91
N GLU A 207 -58.85 -0.54 -1.54
CA GLU A 207 -59.69 -0.87 -0.38
C GLU A 207 -59.01 -0.50 0.96
N ASP A 208 -57.69 -0.62 1.06
CA ASP A 208 -56.93 -0.26 2.28
C ASP A 208 -56.80 1.26 2.45
N TRP A 209 -56.91 2.02 1.36
CA TRP A 209 -56.97 3.48 1.38
C TRP A 209 -58.36 4.02 1.72
N GLU A 210 -59.44 3.30 1.41
CA GLU A 210 -60.78 3.69 1.85
C GLU A 210 -60.95 3.53 3.38
N ASP A 211 -60.33 2.52 4.01
CA ASP A 211 -60.32 2.36 5.47
C ASP A 211 -59.42 3.41 6.19
N PHE A 212 -58.34 3.87 5.55
CA PHE A 212 -57.47 4.91 6.12
C PHE A 212 -58.03 6.34 5.90
N LEU A 213 -58.71 6.58 4.78
CA LEU A 213 -59.30 7.89 4.44
C LEU A 213 -60.73 8.07 4.96
N THR A 214 -61.39 7.02 5.47
CA THR A 214 -62.66 7.16 6.20
C THR A 214 -62.50 7.73 7.62
N GLU A 215 -61.29 7.73 8.19
CA GLU A 215 -61.07 8.27 9.56
C GLU A 215 -60.53 9.69 9.64
N THR A 216 -60.13 10.33 8.54
CA THR A 216 -59.69 11.74 8.61
C THR A 216 -60.18 12.56 7.42
N GLY A 217 -61.42 13.04 7.52
CA GLY A 217 -61.86 14.18 6.71
C GLY A 217 -63.36 14.37 6.57
N SER A 218 -64.03 14.93 7.58
CA SER A 218 -65.11 15.89 7.31
C SER A 218 -65.31 16.85 8.48
N GLU A 219 -65.12 18.13 8.22
CA GLU A 219 -65.29 19.25 9.15
C GLU A 219 -66.73 19.44 9.64
N LEU A 220 -66.81 20.24 10.72
CA LEU A 220 -67.90 21.05 11.26
C LEU A 220 -68.63 20.42 12.47
N PRO A 221 -69.13 21.19 13.47
CA PRO A 221 -68.91 22.60 13.81
C PRO A 221 -68.38 22.78 15.26
N ILE A 222 -67.97 24.01 15.57
CA ILE A 222 -67.90 24.51 16.94
C ILE A 222 -69.27 24.30 17.60
N SER A 223 -69.39 23.33 18.51
CA SER A 223 -70.04 23.49 19.81
C SER A 223 -70.07 22.17 20.60
N ASN A 224 -69.81 22.33 21.90
CA ASN A 224 -70.01 21.42 23.03
C ASN A 224 -68.86 20.46 23.36
N GLU A 225 -68.28 20.75 24.53
CA GLU A 225 -67.37 19.94 25.33
C GLU A 225 -67.81 18.47 25.43
N PRO A 226 -66.86 17.52 25.45
CA PRO A 226 -67.01 16.27 26.16
C PRO A 226 -66.12 16.27 27.41
N THR A 227 -66.80 16.18 28.55
CA THR A 227 -66.31 15.81 29.86
C THR A 227 -65.51 14.51 29.81
N LEU A 228 -64.22 14.57 30.19
CA LEU A 228 -63.39 13.42 30.56
C LEU A 228 -63.81 12.95 31.97
N GLU A 229 -64.80 12.07 32.02
CA GLU A 229 -65.10 11.30 33.22
C GLU A 229 -64.15 10.09 33.33
N SER A 230 -62.94 10.35 33.84
CA SER A 230 -62.50 9.76 35.11
C SER A 230 -61.09 10.30 35.44
N GLU A 231 -60.94 10.93 36.61
CA GLU A 231 -59.66 11.43 37.13
C GLU A 231 -58.49 10.42 37.21
N PRO A 232 -58.66 9.09 37.36
CA PRO A 232 -57.52 8.21 37.59
C PRO A 232 -56.64 7.97 36.36
N GLU A 233 -57.19 7.83 35.16
CA GLU A 233 -56.40 7.46 33.96
C GLU A 233 -55.51 8.59 33.45
N LYS A 234 -56.01 9.83 33.47
CA LYS A 234 -55.22 11.03 33.14
C LYS A 234 -54.08 11.25 34.13
N ARG A 235 -54.33 11.03 35.43
CA ARG A 235 -53.29 11.06 36.46
C ARG A 235 -52.22 9.98 36.27
N ILE A 236 -52.60 8.78 35.83
CA ILE A 236 -51.65 7.68 35.59
C ILE A 236 -50.71 8.02 34.42
N LEU A 237 -51.25 8.54 33.32
CA LEU A 237 -50.46 8.93 32.14
C LEU A 237 -49.56 10.14 32.43
N GLU A 238 -50.06 11.17 33.12
CA GLU A 238 -49.26 12.33 33.53
C GLU A 238 -48.13 11.92 34.47
N LYS A 239 -48.38 10.98 35.38
CA LYS A 239 -47.36 10.41 36.27
C LYS A 239 -46.31 9.60 35.50
N GLY A 240 -46.72 8.80 34.51
CA GLY A 240 -45.80 8.04 33.67
C GLY A 240 -44.89 8.93 32.80
N LEU A 241 -45.42 10.04 32.29
CA LEU A 241 -44.67 11.04 31.53
C LEU A 241 -43.65 11.79 32.40
N GLU A 242 -44.02 12.09 33.64
CA GLU A 242 -43.14 12.71 34.62
C GLU A 242 -42.02 11.75 35.06
N ASP A 243 -42.33 10.46 35.28
CA ASP A 243 -41.34 9.42 35.60
C ASP A 243 -40.33 9.23 34.45
N LEU A 244 -40.79 9.23 33.19
CA LEU A 244 -39.92 9.15 32.00
C LEU A 244 -39.02 10.38 31.87
N ARG A 245 -39.53 11.59 32.13
CA ARG A 245 -38.71 12.82 32.12
C ARG A 245 -37.63 12.77 33.21
N ASN A 246 -37.98 12.30 34.40
CA ASN A 246 -37.03 12.11 35.49
C ASN A 246 -35.97 11.05 35.16
N GLN A 247 -36.34 9.95 34.49
CA GLN A 247 -35.39 8.95 33.99
C GLN A 247 -34.45 9.51 32.92
N LEU A 248 -34.95 10.32 31.99
CA LEU A 248 -34.14 10.98 30.96
C LEU A 248 -33.13 11.97 31.57
N GLN A 249 -33.57 12.74 32.57
CA GLN A 249 -32.71 13.71 33.25
C GLN A 249 -31.61 13.03 34.07
N THR A 250 -31.93 11.92 34.73
CA THR A 250 -30.95 11.12 35.50
C THR A 250 -29.95 10.41 34.59
N THR A 251 -30.36 9.89 33.44
CA THR A 251 -29.45 9.32 32.43
C THR A 251 -28.53 10.37 31.85
N HIS A 252 -29.04 11.56 31.51
CA HIS A 252 -28.20 12.65 31.01
C HIS A 252 -27.19 13.16 32.06
N GLN A 253 -27.56 13.18 33.34
CA GLN A 253 -26.61 13.47 34.43
C GLN A 253 -25.54 12.38 34.58
N ARG A 254 -25.92 11.11 34.40
CA ARG A 254 -24.99 9.98 34.43
C ARG A 254 -23.99 10.04 33.26
N GLU A 255 -24.45 10.37 32.07
CA GLU A 255 -23.63 10.58 30.88
C GLU A 255 -22.61 11.71 31.08
N LYS A 256 -23.05 12.87 31.59
CA LYS A 256 -22.14 13.98 31.95
C LYS A 256 -21.11 13.59 33.00
N ARG A 257 -21.46 12.71 33.95
CA ARG A 257 -20.52 12.21 34.96
C ARG A 257 -19.49 11.25 34.35
N LEU A 258 -19.92 10.38 33.44
CA LEU A 258 -19.03 9.45 32.72
C LEU A 258 -18.05 10.20 31.82
N LEU A 259 -18.52 11.23 31.10
CA LEU A 259 -17.65 12.08 30.27
C LEU A 259 -16.54 12.74 31.10
N ARG A 260 -16.87 13.29 32.28
CA ARG A 260 -15.85 13.85 33.19
C ARG A 260 -14.87 12.80 33.70
N GLN A 261 -15.32 11.57 33.95
CA GLN A 261 -14.45 10.46 34.33
C GLN A 261 -13.52 10.06 33.19
N ILE A 262 -14.00 10.03 31.94
CA ILE A 262 -13.19 9.77 30.76
C ILE A 262 -12.13 10.85 30.58
N GLU A 263 -12.50 12.13 30.69
CA GLU A 263 -11.54 13.24 30.61
C GLU A 263 -10.45 13.15 31.68
N GLN A 264 -10.82 12.76 32.91
CA GLN A 264 -9.86 12.55 34.00
C GLN A 264 -8.93 11.38 33.70
N LEU A 265 -9.46 10.23 33.27
CA LEU A 265 -8.67 9.06 32.91
C LEU A 265 -7.72 9.34 31.74
N VAL A 266 -8.15 10.13 30.74
CA VAL A 266 -7.30 10.55 29.61
C VAL A 266 -6.12 11.41 30.11
N ARG A 267 -6.35 12.34 31.05
CA ARG A 267 -5.26 13.12 31.66
C ARG A 267 -4.30 12.25 32.46
N GLU A 268 -4.82 11.36 33.31
CA GLU A 268 -3.99 10.45 34.11
C GLU A 268 -3.17 9.50 33.21
N ASN A 269 -3.76 9.01 32.12
CA ASN A 269 -3.08 8.15 31.15
C ASN A 269 -2.00 8.93 30.37
N LYS A 270 -2.22 10.21 30.07
CA LYS A 270 -1.20 11.10 29.48
C LYS A 270 -0.02 11.32 30.42
N GLU A 271 -0.27 11.51 31.71
CA GLU A 271 0.79 11.63 32.72
C GLU A 271 1.55 10.33 32.96
N LEU A 272 0.84 9.19 33.01
CA LEU A 272 1.46 7.87 33.13
C LEU A 272 2.30 7.53 31.90
N LYS A 273 1.82 7.84 30.68
CA LYS A 273 2.61 7.73 29.45
C LYS A 273 3.84 8.63 29.50
N ALA A 274 3.74 9.87 29.98
CA ALA A 274 4.91 10.76 30.11
C ALA A 274 5.95 10.21 31.11
N LYS A 275 5.50 9.66 32.25
CA LYS A 275 6.36 9.01 33.24
C LYS A 275 7.00 7.72 32.70
N ALA A 276 6.25 6.91 31.94
CA ALA A 276 6.77 5.73 31.27
C ALA A 276 7.84 6.09 30.21
N HIS A 277 7.60 7.11 29.39
CA HIS A 277 8.59 7.62 28.43
C HIS A 277 9.85 8.17 29.13
N GLY A 278 9.70 8.80 30.31
CA GLY A 278 10.82 9.23 31.13
C GLY A 278 11.64 8.07 31.71
N ALA A 279 10.97 7.00 32.14
CA ALA A 279 11.61 5.78 32.65
C ALA A 279 12.32 4.96 31.55
N ILE A 280 11.73 4.91 30.35
CA ILE A 280 12.30 4.22 29.17
C ILE A 280 13.58 4.94 28.68
N ARG A 281 13.63 6.28 28.75
CA ARG A 281 14.86 7.04 28.43
C ARG A 281 15.99 6.85 29.45
N GLY A 282 15.69 6.39 30.66
CA GLY A 282 16.68 6.17 31.72
C GLY A 282 17.38 4.81 31.70
N GLN A 283 16.91 3.85 30.89
CA GLN A 283 17.39 2.45 30.93
C GLN A 283 17.71 1.82 29.57
N SER A 284 17.92 2.60 28.52
CA SER A 284 18.58 2.10 27.31
C SER A 284 19.86 2.86 27.07
N GLN A 285 20.98 2.22 27.43
CA GLN A 285 22.22 2.49 26.71
C GLN A 285 21.98 2.11 25.24
N PRO A 286 22.45 2.92 24.28
CA PRO A 286 22.11 2.74 22.89
C PRO A 286 22.82 1.49 22.36
N ILE A 287 22.07 0.44 22.03
CA ILE A 287 22.55 -0.55 21.06
C ILE A 287 22.36 0.10 19.69
N ASP A 288 23.33 0.94 19.34
CA ASP A 288 23.47 1.50 18.00
C ASP A 288 24.26 0.52 17.15
N LEU A 289 23.60 -0.56 16.69
CA LEU A 289 24.22 -1.56 15.81
C LEU A 289 24.23 -1.15 14.33
N TRP A 290 23.64 0.00 13.93
CA TRP A 290 23.33 0.28 12.51
C TRP A 290 23.46 1.75 12.04
N ALA A 291 24.21 2.61 12.74
CA ALA A 291 24.54 3.95 12.23
C ALA A 291 25.70 3.94 11.21
N ARG A 292 25.36 3.66 9.93
CA ARG A 292 26.19 3.60 8.69
C ARG A 292 27.38 2.64 8.77
N ILE A 293 27.55 1.67 7.86
CA ILE A 293 28.58 0.60 7.76
C ILE A 293 29.48 0.49 6.49
N ASP A 294 29.49 1.43 5.52
CA ASP A 294 30.31 1.53 4.27
C ASP A 294 30.68 0.25 3.43
N ILE A 295 30.33 -0.98 3.82
CA ILE A 295 29.09 -1.74 3.53
C ILE A 295 29.02 -2.95 4.51
N PRO A 296 27.85 -3.31 5.08
CA PRO A 296 27.34 -4.65 4.78
C PRO A 296 25.84 -4.68 4.41
N SER A 297 25.65 -5.33 3.28
CA SER A 297 24.48 -6.02 2.76
C SER A 297 23.34 -5.16 2.13
N PRO A 298 22.75 -5.65 1.02
CA PRO A 298 21.31 -5.58 0.76
C PRO A 298 20.39 -5.29 1.97
N LEU A 299 20.76 -5.80 3.14
CA LEU A 299 20.19 -5.58 4.47
C LEU A 299 20.19 -4.14 4.99
N ALA A 300 21.19 -3.30 4.74
CA ALA A 300 21.11 -1.91 5.18
C ALA A 300 20.01 -1.16 4.40
N TYR A 301 19.80 -1.56 3.14
CA TYR A 301 18.64 -1.14 2.36
C TYR A 301 17.34 -1.81 2.86
N ALA A 302 17.41 -3.08 3.29
CA ALA A 302 16.31 -3.79 3.96
C ALA A 302 15.85 -3.12 5.23
N GLN A 303 16.81 -2.61 5.97
CA GLN A 303 16.59 -1.92 7.21
C GLN A 303 16.14 -0.49 6.94
N ASN A 304 16.66 0.19 5.91
CA ASN A 304 16.05 1.42 5.41
C ASN A 304 14.63 1.20 4.90
N LEU A 305 14.24 0.03 4.41
CA LEU A 305 12.86 -0.33 4.08
C LEU A 305 12.04 -0.65 5.33
N ARG A 306 12.63 -1.33 6.31
CA ARG A 306 12.05 -1.61 7.63
C ARG A 306 11.91 -0.33 8.49
N MET A 307 12.71 0.68 8.19
CA MET A 307 12.74 2.01 8.82
C MET A 307 12.23 3.10 7.86
N ALA A 308 11.82 2.74 6.64
CA ALA A 308 11.34 3.70 5.66
C ALA A 308 9.95 4.11 6.10
N GLU A 309 9.85 5.42 6.32
CA GLU A 309 8.72 6.32 6.07
C GLU A 309 7.34 5.68 5.95
N THR A 310 6.39 6.29 6.67
CA THR A 310 4.94 5.98 6.68
C THR A 310 4.26 5.98 5.31
N ASP A 311 5.00 6.24 4.22
CA ASP A 311 4.56 6.25 2.83
C ASP A 311 4.87 4.91 2.11
N PRO A 312 3.84 4.09 1.83
CA PRO A 312 3.98 2.82 1.12
C PRO A 312 4.52 2.94 -0.31
N ASN A 313 4.32 4.06 -0.99
CA ASN A 313 4.79 4.27 -2.37
C ASN A 313 6.30 4.51 -2.42
N ARG A 314 6.82 5.29 -1.47
CA ARG A 314 8.27 5.41 -1.28
C ARG A 314 8.89 4.10 -0.84
N CYS A 315 8.26 3.37 0.08
CA CYS A 315 8.68 2.01 0.42
C CYS A 315 8.74 1.14 -0.84
N HIS A 316 7.73 1.17 -1.69
CA HIS A 316 7.67 0.43 -2.95
C HIS A 316 8.81 0.80 -3.93
N ILE A 317 9.00 2.09 -4.23
CA ILE A 317 10.08 2.56 -5.12
C ILE A 317 11.45 2.17 -4.55
N ASN A 318 11.61 2.30 -3.24
CA ASN A 318 12.82 1.87 -2.57
C ASN A 318 12.99 0.35 -2.77
N MET A 319 11.96 -0.47 -2.54
CA MET A 319 12.07 -1.92 -2.70
C MET A 319 12.40 -2.35 -4.14
N LEU A 320 11.80 -1.71 -5.15
CA LEU A 320 12.16 -1.97 -6.56
C LEU A 320 13.64 -1.70 -6.83
N ASN A 321 14.14 -0.59 -6.31
CA ASN A 321 15.57 -0.26 -6.39
C ASN A 321 16.42 -1.26 -5.60
N ALA A 322 15.94 -1.70 -4.44
CA ALA A 322 16.57 -2.71 -3.61
C ALA A 322 16.77 -4.00 -4.41
N ILE A 323 15.69 -4.58 -4.95
CA ILE A 323 15.74 -5.86 -5.67
C ILE A 323 16.80 -5.85 -6.78
N GLY A 324 16.88 -4.75 -7.54
CA GLY A 324 17.89 -4.60 -8.59
C GLY A 324 19.32 -4.45 -8.05
N ILE A 325 19.50 -3.64 -7.01
CA ILE A 325 20.78 -3.48 -6.30
C ILE A 325 21.28 -4.82 -5.77
N VAL A 326 20.40 -5.56 -5.08
CA VAL A 326 20.71 -6.82 -4.43
C VAL A 326 21.11 -7.88 -5.46
N SER A 327 20.29 -8.04 -6.51
CA SER A 327 20.54 -9.02 -7.57
C SER A 327 21.89 -8.79 -8.25
N LYS A 328 22.21 -7.53 -8.54
CA LYS A 328 23.49 -7.13 -9.16
C LYS A 328 24.66 -7.36 -8.22
N TYR A 329 24.52 -6.94 -6.97
CA TYR A 329 25.57 -7.07 -5.95
C TYR A 329 25.99 -8.52 -5.75
N PHE A 330 25.06 -9.43 -5.44
CA PHE A 330 25.39 -10.85 -5.23
C PHE A 330 26.03 -11.48 -6.48
N SER A 331 25.48 -11.18 -7.65
CA SER A 331 25.99 -11.73 -8.91
C SER A 331 27.38 -11.18 -9.25
N ALA A 332 27.65 -9.91 -8.94
CA ALA A 332 28.95 -9.28 -9.12
C ALA A 332 30.03 -9.92 -8.24
N LEU A 333 29.71 -10.25 -6.98
CA LEU A 333 30.64 -10.95 -6.08
C LEU A 333 30.98 -12.35 -6.60
N ILE A 334 29.97 -13.09 -7.06
CA ILE A 334 30.16 -14.42 -7.67
C ILE A 334 30.98 -14.30 -8.98
N CYS A 335 30.76 -13.27 -9.78
CA CYS A 335 31.56 -13.01 -10.99
C CYS A 335 33.02 -12.68 -10.68
N ALA A 336 33.27 -11.87 -9.65
CA ALA A 336 34.62 -11.52 -9.22
C ALA A 336 35.41 -12.77 -8.81
N GLU A 337 34.75 -13.68 -8.09
CA GLU A 337 35.38 -14.93 -7.69
C GLU A 337 35.61 -15.89 -8.86
N TYR A 338 34.68 -15.95 -9.82
CA TYR A 338 34.90 -16.73 -11.05
C TYR A 338 36.07 -16.20 -11.88
N LEU A 339 36.22 -14.88 -11.93
CA LEU A 339 37.37 -14.24 -12.56
C LEU A 339 38.66 -14.58 -11.82
N HIS A 340 38.64 -14.54 -10.49
CA HIS A 340 39.77 -14.90 -9.64
C HIS A 340 40.17 -16.38 -9.80
N ALA A 341 39.19 -17.28 -9.96
CA ALA A 341 39.40 -18.68 -10.28
C ALA A 341 39.84 -18.93 -11.74
N GLY A 342 40.16 -17.86 -12.50
CA GLY A 342 40.72 -17.95 -13.85
C GLY A 342 39.69 -18.24 -14.94
N CYS A 343 38.40 -18.03 -14.69
CA CYS A 343 37.32 -18.31 -15.64
C CYS A 343 37.43 -19.73 -16.24
N PHE A 344 37.54 -20.74 -15.38
CA PHE A 344 37.95 -22.09 -15.76
C PHE A 344 37.03 -22.80 -16.78
N SER A 345 35.74 -22.44 -16.86
CA SER A 345 34.79 -23.09 -17.78
C SER A 345 34.67 -22.35 -19.12
N LYS A 346 35.23 -22.94 -20.19
CA LYS A 346 35.18 -22.35 -21.55
C LYS A 346 33.77 -22.21 -22.11
N GLU A 347 32.91 -23.18 -21.82
CA GLU A 347 31.51 -23.17 -22.25
C GLU A 347 30.76 -22.02 -21.59
N LEU A 348 30.83 -21.94 -20.25
CA LEU A 348 30.24 -20.84 -19.48
C LEU A 348 30.79 -19.48 -19.93
N ASN A 349 32.10 -19.38 -20.19
CA ASN A 349 32.70 -18.14 -20.69
C ASN A 349 32.05 -17.68 -22.00
N SER A 350 31.69 -18.62 -22.87
CA SER A 350 31.06 -18.33 -24.16
C SER A 350 29.61 -17.86 -23.95
N GLU A 351 28.88 -18.52 -23.04
CA GLU A 351 27.53 -18.11 -22.64
C GLU A 351 27.51 -16.71 -22.01
N LEU A 352 28.40 -16.44 -21.05
CA LEU A 352 28.52 -15.15 -20.37
C LEU A 352 28.90 -14.04 -21.35
N ARG A 353 29.87 -14.28 -22.24
CA ARG A 353 30.24 -13.32 -23.29
C ARG A 353 29.08 -13.03 -24.22
N HIS A 354 28.33 -14.05 -24.62
CA HIS A 354 27.15 -13.84 -25.43
C HIS A 354 26.12 -13.01 -24.67
N ARG A 355 25.83 -13.38 -23.41
CA ARG A 355 24.86 -12.64 -22.59
C ARG A 355 25.24 -11.18 -22.42
N PHE A 356 26.47 -10.88 -22.05
CA PHE A 356 26.93 -9.50 -21.88
C PHE A 356 26.91 -8.67 -23.18
N ARG A 357 26.81 -9.31 -24.35
CA ARG A 357 26.66 -8.63 -25.66
C ARG A 357 25.20 -8.41 -26.07
N GLN A 358 24.24 -9.15 -25.50
CA GLN A 358 22.82 -9.13 -25.89
C GLN A 358 22.01 -7.97 -25.28
N GLY A 359 22.51 -6.74 -25.39
CA GLY A 359 21.81 -5.56 -24.88
C GLY A 359 21.77 -5.47 -23.34
N PRO A 360 20.84 -4.69 -22.75
CA PRO A 360 20.86 -4.37 -21.33
C PRO A 360 20.74 -5.60 -20.40
N MET A 361 21.43 -5.52 -19.27
CA MET A 361 21.38 -6.54 -18.21
C MET A 361 20.24 -6.22 -17.25
N THR A 362 19.14 -6.97 -17.36
CA THR A 362 18.02 -6.89 -16.39
C THR A 362 18.39 -7.58 -15.08
N ASP A 363 17.64 -7.33 -14.01
CA ASP A 363 17.87 -7.98 -12.71
C ASP A 363 17.82 -9.51 -12.82
N GLY A 364 16.84 -10.04 -13.57
CA GLY A 364 16.76 -11.48 -13.86
C GLY A 364 17.96 -12.02 -14.65
N SER A 365 18.60 -11.19 -15.47
CA SER A 365 19.81 -11.58 -16.20
C SER A 365 21.02 -11.70 -15.27
N TRP A 366 21.13 -10.81 -14.29
CA TRP A 366 22.16 -10.90 -13.25
C TRP A 366 21.98 -12.14 -12.40
N VAL A 367 20.75 -12.41 -11.93
CA VAL A 367 20.42 -13.64 -11.21
C VAL A 367 20.81 -14.88 -12.03
N TRP A 368 20.51 -14.90 -13.33
CA TRP A 368 20.91 -15.99 -14.22
C TRP A 368 22.43 -16.17 -14.30
N VAL A 369 23.20 -15.08 -14.43
CA VAL A 369 24.68 -15.12 -14.44
C VAL A 369 25.22 -15.72 -13.14
N GLY A 370 24.74 -15.25 -11.99
CA GLY A 370 25.12 -15.78 -10.68
C GLY A 370 24.85 -17.29 -10.58
N LYS A 371 23.66 -17.75 -11.02
CA LYS A 371 23.26 -19.18 -11.00
C LYS A 371 24.20 -20.02 -11.85
N ARG A 372 24.49 -19.59 -13.08
CA ARG A 372 25.35 -20.34 -13.99
C ARG A 372 26.78 -20.45 -13.48
N ILE A 373 27.33 -19.39 -12.90
CA ILE A 373 28.68 -19.41 -12.32
C ILE A 373 28.72 -20.31 -11.09
N ALA A 374 27.80 -20.13 -10.14
CA ALA A 374 27.76 -20.97 -8.95
C ALA A 374 27.60 -22.45 -9.32
N ARG A 375 26.85 -22.76 -10.39
CA ARG A 375 26.71 -24.12 -10.92
C ARG A 375 28.03 -24.66 -11.40
N ALA A 376 28.76 -23.88 -12.20
CA ALA A 376 30.03 -24.31 -12.76
C ALA A 376 31.08 -24.59 -11.67
N PHE A 377 31.08 -23.82 -10.57
CA PHE A 377 31.93 -24.13 -9.42
C PHE A 377 31.53 -25.44 -8.74
N TYR A 378 30.22 -25.64 -8.53
CA TYR A 378 29.68 -26.87 -7.94
C TYR A 378 30.02 -28.10 -8.80
N ASP A 379 29.73 -28.04 -10.10
CA ASP A 379 29.97 -29.13 -11.05
C ASP A 379 31.48 -29.42 -11.21
N ALA A 380 32.35 -28.43 -10.99
CA ALA A 380 33.80 -28.57 -11.04
C ALA A 380 34.43 -28.94 -9.68
N ASP A 381 33.64 -29.11 -8.62
CA ASP A 381 34.11 -29.33 -7.24
C ASP A 381 35.14 -28.27 -6.78
N LEU A 382 34.97 -27.03 -7.26
CA LEU A 382 35.82 -25.89 -6.92
C LEU A 382 35.16 -25.07 -5.82
N TYR A 383 35.95 -24.67 -4.84
CA TYR A 383 35.45 -23.97 -3.66
C TYR A 383 36.15 -22.63 -3.49
N GLY A 384 35.57 -21.60 -4.10
CA GLY A 384 35.87 -20.22 -3.73
C GLY A 384 35.54 -19.95 -2.25
N GLN A 385 36.09 -18.89 -1.68
CA GLN A 385 35.78 -18.47 -0.31
C GLN A 385 34.35 -17.91 -0.22
N LEU A 386 33.99 -16.98 -1.12
CA LEU A 386 32.65 -16.42 -1.23
C LEU A 386 31.65 -17.49 -1.71
N ILE A 387 32.09 -18.35 -2.63
CA ILE A 387 31.31 -19.46 -3.19
C ILE A 387 31.14 -20.64 -2.22
N ARG A 388 31.85 -20.68 -1.08
CA ARG A 388 31.52 -21.58 0.03
C ARG A 388 30.43 -21.01 0.93
N ASP A 389 30.55 -19.73 1.27
CA ASP A 389 29.70 -19.13 2.29
C ASP A 389 28.33 -18.72 1.72
N VAL A 390 28.30 -18.16 0.50
CA VAL A 390 27.07 -17.64 -0.13
C VAL A 390 26.31 -18.75 -0.90
N PRO A 391 26.96 -19.63 -1.67
CA PRO A 391 26.32 -20.76 -2.32
C PRO A 391 25.83 -21.88 -1.42
N ARG A 392 26.34 -22.08 -0.20
CA ARG A 392 25.61 -22.91 0.79
C ARG A 392 24.21 -22.35 1.06
N ALA A 393 24.04 -21.04 0.94
CA ALA A 393 22.73 -20.42 0.99
C ALA A 393 21.99 -20.45 -0.36
N TRP A 394 22.63 -20.76 -1.50
CA TRP A 394 22.02 -21.00 -2.83
C TRP A 394 21.83 -22.47 -3.23
N ILE A 395 22.40 -23.42 -2.49
CA ILE A 395 22.34 -24.85 -2.79
C ILE A 395 21.99 -25.59 -1.49
N THR A 396 20.97 -26.44 -1.52
CA THR A 396 20.49 -27.17 -0.35
C THR A 396 21.47 -28.28 -0.01
N GLU A 397 21.33 -28.88 1.17
CA GLU A 397 22.08 -30.09 1.54
C GLU A 397 21.87 -31.25 0.55
N ARG A 398 20.83 -31.20 -0.30
CA ARG A 398 20.54 -32.17 -1.36
C ARG A 398 21.12 -31.80 -2.74
N GLY A 399 21.84 -30.69 -2.86
CA GLY A 399 22.41 -30.22 -4.14
C GLY A 399 21.41 -29.49 -5.05
N GLU A 400 20.20 -29.20 -4.56
CA GLU A 400 19.20 -28.43 -5.30
C GLU A 400 19.43 -26.93 -5.10
N TRP A 401 19.11 -26.11 -6.09
CA TRP A 401 19.16 -24.65 -5.90
C TRP A 401 18.20 -24.23 -4.79
N SER A 402 18.73 -23.74 -3.67
CA SER A 402 18.05 -23.52 -2.39
C SER A 402 17.28 -22.21 -2.27
N GLY A 403 16.81 -21.97 -1.04
CA GLY A 403 16.02 -20.84 -0.62
C GLY A 403 16.56 -19.44 -0.95
N LEU A 404 17.88 -19.16 -1.01
CA LEU A 404 18.33 -17.80 -1.42
C LEU A 404 18.10 -17.55 -2.90
N SER A 405 18.36 -18.56 -3.74
CA SER A 405 18.14 -18.50 -5.18
C SER A 405 16.64 -18.42 -5.51
N GLU A 406 15.80 -19.14 -4.75
CA GLU A 406 14.35 -19.08 -4.86
C GLU A 406 13.79 -17.76 -4.33
N ALA A 407 14.26 -17.27 -3.18
CA ALA A 407 13.83 -15.99 -2.62
C ALA A 407 14.15 -14.82 -3.56
N LEU A 408 15.36 -14.78 -4.13
CA LEU A 408 15.73 -13.78 -5.13
C LEU A 408 14.86 -13.88 -6.39
N GLN A 409 14.56 -15.09 -6.86
CA GLN A 409 13.69 -15.29 -8.01
C GLN A 409 12.24 -14.89 -7.74
N GLN A 410 11.72 -15.18 -6.54
CA GLN A 410 10.39 -14.76 -6.11
C GLN A 410 10.31 -13.24 -6.01
N LEU A 411 11.31 -12.57 -5.43
CA LEU A 411 11.37 -11.10 -5.39
C LEU A 411 11.35 -10.49 -6.79
N VAL A 412 12.18 -10.99 -7.70
CA VAL A 412 12.20 -10.52 -9.10
C VAL A 412 10.88 -10.82 -9.81
N SER A 413 10.27 -11.97 -9.56
CA SER A 413 8.96 -12.33 -10.09
C SER A 413 7.85 -11.40 -9.57
N TYR A 414 7.80 -11.11 -8.27
CA TYR A 414 6.84 -10.17 -7.70
C TYR A 414 7.02 -8.77 -8.28
N ARG A 415 8.27 -8.33 -8.44
CA ARG A 415 8.60 -7.08 -9.12
C ARG A 415 8.16 -7.05 -10.58
N ASN A 416 8.32 -8.15 -11.33
CA ASN A 416 7.95 -8.19 -12.74
C ASN A 416 6.43 -8.36 -12.98
N ARG A 417 5.68 -8.84 -12.00
CA ARG A 417 4.20 -8.89 -12.05
C ARG A 417 3.56 -7.50 -11.97
N ILE A 418 4.34 -6.52 -11.54
CA ILE A 418 3.95 -5.11 -11.53
C ILE A 418 4.20 -4.58 -12.94
N HIS A 419 3.14 -4.47 -13.73
CA HIS A 419 3.21 -3.99 -15.11
C HIS A 419 3.16 -2.45 -15.22
N ASP A 420 2.82 -1.74 -14.13
CA ASP A 420 2.66 -0.27 -14.12
C ASP A 420 3.29 0.38 -12.86
N PRO A 421 3.77 1.63 -12.94
CA PRO A 421 4.19 2.37 -11.75
C PRO A 421 3.00 2.48 -10.78
N VAL A 422 3.23 2.14 -9.51
CA VAL A 422 2.26 2.33 -8.43
C VAL A 422 2.05 3.83 -8.24
N ASN A 423 1.01 4.37 -8.89
CA ASN A 423 0.57 5.75 -8.68
C ASN A 423 -0.32 5.78 -7.44
N ALA A 424 -0.05 6.68 -6.49
CA ALA A 424 -0.85 7.14 -5.33
C ALA A 424 -1.63 6.12 -4.47
N ASP A 425 -1.70 4.84 -4.82
CA ASP A 425 -2.49 3.79 -4.18
C ASP A 425 -1.62 3.04 -3.16
N SER A 426 -1.74 3.49 -1.91
CA SER A 426 -1.06 2.93 -0.74
C SER A 426 -1.53 1.50 -0.40
N GLY A 427 -2.71 1.08 -0.86
CA GLY A 427 -3.28 -0.25 -0.63
C GLY A 427 -2.60 -1.33 -1.47
N HIS A 428 -2.41 -1.08 -2.77
CA HIS A 428 -1.62 -1.95 -3.65
C HIS A 428 -0.16 -2.04 -3.20
N ALA A 429 0.42 -0.93 -2.74
CA ALA A 429 1.74 -0.92 -2.15
C ALA A 429 1.79 -1.78 -0.87
N SER A 430 0.86 -1.60 0.07
CA SER A 430 0.85 -2.32 1.35
C SER A 430 0.61 -3.83 1.21
N ALA A 431 -0.37 -4.25 0.41
CA ALA A 431 -0.61 -5.68 0.13
C ALA A 431 0.61 -6.34 -0.53
N TRP A 432 1.35 -5.60 -1.37
CA TRP A 432 2.59 -6.08 -1.94
C TRP A 432 3.73 -6.13 -0.92
N LEU A 433 3.84 -5.14 -0.04
CA LEU A 433 4.81 -5.12 1.06
C LEU A 433 4.64 -6.36 1.95
N GLU A 434 3.41 -6.77 2.23
CA GLU A 434 3.11 -8.00 2.99
C GLU A 434 3.61 -9.28 2.29
N LEU A 435 3.58 -9.34 0.95
CA LEU A 435 4.10 -10.47 0.17
C LEU A 435 5.62 -10.47 0.07
N VAL A 436 6.23 -9.29 -0.04
CA VAL A 436 7.68 -9.13 -0.23
C VAL A 436 8.45 -9.24 1.08
N LEU A 437 7.93 -8.69 2.18
CA LEU A 437 8.64 -8.61 3.46
C LEU A 437 9.07 -10.00 4.01
N PRO A 438 8.27 -11.08 3.94
CA PRO A 438 8.70 -12.41 4.38
C PRO A 438 9.86 -12.96 3.56
N VAL A 439 9.77 -12.87 2.22
CA VAL A 439 10.81 -13.34 1.29
C VAL A 439 12.09 -12.52 1.46
N TRP A 440 11.92 -11.22 1.71
CA TRP A 440 12.98 -10.30 2.01
C TRP A 440 13.69 -10.64 3.31
N VAL A 441 12.97 -10.86 4.42
CA VAL A 441 13.53 -11.33 5.71
C VAL A 441 14.28 -12.64 5.56
N GLN A 442 13.81 -13.54 4.70
CA GLN A 442 14.50 -14.79 4.40
C GLN A 442 15.83 -14.55 3.68
N MET A 443 15.85 -13.67 2.67
CA MET A 443 17.07 -13.27 1.96
C MET A 443 18.07 -12.58 2.88
N CYS A 444 17.57 -11.69 3.75
CA CYS A 444 18.31 -11.03 4.82
C CYS A 444 19.09 -12.04 5.66
N LYS A 445 18.41 -13.08 6.15
CA LYS A 445 19.00 -14.17 6.92
C LYS A 445 20.07 -14.93 6.15
N TYR A 446 19.82 -15.26 4.88
CA TYR A 446 20.81 -15.95 4.04
C TYR A 446 22.06 -15.11 3.73
N SER A 447 21.95 -13.79 3.83
CA SER A 447 23.06 -12.87 3.60
C SER A 447 23.91 -12.59 4.84
N GLU A 448 23.46 -13.02 6.02
CA GLU A 448 24.15 -12.81 7.31
C GLU A 448 25.63 -13.21 7.28
N PRO A 449 26.05 -14.35 6.68
CA PRO A 449 27.47 -14.73 6.65
C PRO A 449 28.36 -13.70 5.93
N MET A 450 27.81 -12.92 5.00
CA MET A 450 28.56 -11.90 4.26
C MET A 450 28.97 -10.71 5.13
N THR A 451 28.34 -10.52 6.28
CA THR A 451 28.71 -9.45 7.23
C THR A 451 30.12 -9.65 7.81
N SER A 452 30.68 -10.85 7.71
CA SER A 452 32.04 -11.16 8.13
C SER A 452 33.13 -10.73 7.14
N TYR A 453 32.73 -10.21 5.97
CA TYR A 453 33.65 -9.73 4.95
C TYR A 453 33.81 -8.22 5.06
N GLU A 454 35.05 -7.76 4.96
CA GLU A 454 35.39 -6.35 5.01
C GLU A 454 35.65 -5.80 3.61
N LEU A 455 35.19 -4.57 3.35
CA LEU A 455 35.41 -3.85 2.11
C LEU A 455 36.58 -2.87 2.25
N LEU A 456 37.53 -2.96 1.33
CA LEU A 456 38.75 -2.16 1.33
C LEU A 456 38.90 -1.43 0.00
N PHE A 457 39.25 -0.16 0.08
CA PHE A 457 39.69 0.62 -1.07
C PHE A 457 41.20 0.87 -0.97
N ILE A 458 41.94 0.52 -2.02
CA ILE A 458 43.36 0.86 -2.10
C ILE A 458 43.49 2.25 -2.71
N ASP A 459 43.90 3.22 -1.91
CA ASP A 459 44.07 4.61 -2.33
C ASP A 459 45.35 4.76 -3.15
N GLN A 460 46.49 4.40 -2.54
CA GLN A 460 47.81 4.52 -3.14
C GLN A 460 48.69 3.34 -2.75
N ILE A 461 49.68 3.07 -3.59
CA ILE A 461 50.77 2.13 -3.29
C ILE A 461 51.85 2.99 -2.63
N SER A 462 52.16 2.69 -1.37
CA SER A 462 52.96 3.60 -0.53
C SER A 462 54.46 3.40 -0.74
N ASP A 463 54.93 2.17 -0.91
CA ASP A 463 56.34 1.86 -1.21
C ASP A 463 56.49 0.44 -1.80
N PHE A 464 57.49 0.27 -2.68
CA PHE A 464 58.04 -1.03 -3.04
C PHE A 464 59.27 -1.26 -2.15
N SER A 465 59.20 -2.22 -1.24
CA SER A 465 60.41 -2.68 -0.54
C SER A 465 61.32 -3.37 -1.57
N ASP A 466 62.49 -2.77 -1.87
CA ASP A 466 63.49 -3.30 -2.82
C ASP A 466 64.21 -4.57 -2.33
N ASP A 467 63.90 -5.04 -1.13
CA ASP A 467 64.42 -6.31 -0.62
C ASP A 467 63.60 -7.48 -1.16
N LEU A 468 64.24 -8.21 -2.08
CA LEU A 468 63.92 -9.53 -2.63
C LEU A 468 62.87 -10.31 -1.81
N GLY A 469 61.59 -10.09 -2.15
CA GLY A 469 60.47 -10.94 -1.78
C GLY A 469 59.76 -10.55 -0.48
N GLU A 470 58.69 -9.77 -0.57
CA GLU A 470 57.37 -10.32 -0.91
C GLU A 470 56.23 -9.38 -0.48
N GLU A 471 56.43 -8.40 0.40
CA GLU A 471 55.34 -7.52 0.87
C GLU A 471 55.36 -6.12 0.24
N VAL A 472 54.22 -5.73 -0.34
CA VAL A 472 53.92 -4.39 -0.85
C VAL A 472 53.09 -3.64 0.18
N SER A 473 53.46 -2.38 0.45
CA SER A 473 52.73 -1.51 1.37
C SER A 473 51.67 -0.69 0.64
N TYR A 474 50.43 -0.75 1.14
CA TYR A 474 49.28 -0.08 0.57
C TYR A 474 48.69 0.92 1.55
N SER A 475 48.40 2.13 1.08
CA SER A 475 47.48 3.03 1.76
C SER A 475 46.05 2.58 1.43
N ILE A 476 45.35 2.10 2.44
CA ILE A 476 44.01 1.57 2.33
C ILE A 476 43.01 2.42 3.09
N LYS A 477 41.75 2.35 2.66
CA LYS A 477 40.59 2.82 3.40
C LYS A 477 39.70 1.63 3.66
N ARG A 478 39.54 1.29 4.94
CA ARG A 478 38.53 0.33 5.37
C ARG A 478 37.19 1.02 5.28
N LEU A 479 36.37 0.57 4.36
CA LEU A 479 35.04 1.10 4.16
C LEU A 479 34.15 0.48 5.22
N ARG A 480 34.29 1.01 6.45
CA ARG A 480 33.37 0.82 7.56
C ARG A 480 32.66 2.14 7.78
N GLY A 481 31.35 2.12 7.87
CA GLY A 481 30.58 3.31 8.12
C GLY A 481 30.61 3.76 9.56
N GLY A 482 29.89 4.85 9.77
CA GLY A 482 30.00 5.72 10.94
C GLY A 482 30.97 6.86 10.65
N PHE A 483 31.73 6.77 9.55
CA PHE A 483 32.70 7.76 9.11
C PHE A 483 32.25 8.42 7.82
N PHE A 484 32.20 9.75 7.80
CA PHE A 484 31.90 10.51 6.58
C PHE A 484 33.07 10.47 5.58
N VAL A 485 34.28 10.34 6.13
CA VAL A 485 35.54 10.14 5.41
C VAL A 485 36.29 9.01 6.12
N PRO A 486 36.42 7.82 5.51
CA PRO A 486 37.14 6.72 6.12
C PRO A 486 38.60 7.07 6.38
N PRO A 487 39.17 6.71 7.54
CA PRO A 487 40.57 6.95 7.82
C PRO A 487 41.46 6.14 6.87
N SER A 488 42.59 6.73 6.49
CA SER A 488 43.63 6.00 5.76
C SER A 488 44.46 5.17 6.73
N GLU A 489 44.66 3.91 6.41
CA GLU A 489 45.50 2.96 7.15
C GLU A 489 46.57 2.38 6.21
N THR A 490 47.62 1.79 6.78
CA THR A 490 48.64 1.06 6.01
C THR A 490 48.40 -0.43 6.14
N LEU A 491 48.40 -1.14 5.02
CA LEU A 491 48.27 -2.59 4.98
C LEU A 491 49.39 -3.18 4.11
N ASN A 492 50.17 -4.08 4.70
CA ASN A 492 51.23 -4.80 4.00
C ASN A 492 50.71 -6.15 3.53
N LEU A 493 50.92 -6.46 2.25
CA LEU A 493 50.40 -7.68 1.64
C LEU A 493 51.40 -8.25 0.65
N ARG A 494 51.37 -9.57 0.52
CA ARG A 494 52.15 -10.25 -0.53
C ARG A 494 51.51 -10.23 -1.91
N GLN A 495 50.23 -9.85 -1.96
CA GLN A 495 49.49 -9.76 -3.20
C GLN A 495 49.82 -8.47 -3.94
N HIS A 496 50.08 -8.57 -5.24
CA HIS A 496 50.23 -7.40 -6.11
C HIS A 496 48.87 -6.86 -6.53
N LEU A 497 48.36 -5.93 -5.72
CA LEU A 497 47.09 -5.26 -5.94
C LEU A 497 47.28 -3.93 -6.69
N LYS A 498 46.23 -3.51 -7.40
CA LYS A 498 46.20 -2.21 -8.10
C LYS A 498 45.50 -1.16 -7.23
N SER A 499 46.06 0.05 -7.20
CA SER A 499 45.43 1.23 -6.60
C SER A 499 44.16 1.65 -7.34
N GLY A 500 43.33 2.44 -6.67
CA GLY A 500 42.05 2.93 -7.19
C GLY A 500 40.98 1.84 -7.32
N ARG A 501 41.14 0.71 -6.61
CA ARG A 501 40.23 -0.44 -6.72
C ARG A 501 39.67 -0.89 -5.37
N LEU A 502 38.51 -1.53 -5.47
CA LEU A 502 37.84 -2.20 -4.37
C LEU A 502 38.26 -3.65 -4.26
N TYR A 503 38.40 -4.08 -3.01
CA TYR A 503 38.71 -5.45 -2.64
C TYR A 503 37.86 -5.89 -1.46
N LEU A 504 37.56 -7.18 -1.42
CA LEU A 504 36.88 -7.83 -0.32
C LEU A 504 37.88 -8.70 0.45
N GLN A 505 37.90 -8.57 1.77
CA GLN A 505 38.73 -9.37 2.68
C GLN A 505 37.85 -10.22 3.58
N SER A 506 38.11 -11.52 3.67
CA SER A 506 37.43 -12.39 4.63
C SER A 506 38.08 -12.26 6.00
N ALA A 507 37.30 -12.39 7.09
CA ALA A 507 37.87 -12.54 8.43
C ALA A 507 38.83 -13.74 8.57
N ASN A 508 38.67 -14.75 7.72
CA ASN A 508 39.40 -16.02 7.80
C ASN A 508 40.52 -16.15 6.76
N SER A 509 40.73 -15.17 5.87
CA SER A 509 41.84 -15.20 4.90
C SER A 509 42.46 -13.81 4.74
N PRO A 510 43.80 -13.71 4.71
CA PRO A 510 44.48 -12.46 4.39
C PRO A 510 44.32 -12.05 2.91
N ASP A 511 43.89 -12.98 2.05
CA ASP A 511 43.77 -12.73 0.62
C ASP A 511 42.63 -11.76 0.30
N LEU A 512 42.91 -10.85 -0.63
CA LEU A 512 41.96 -9.85 -1.10
C LEU A 512 41.40 -10.22 -2.46
N LEU A 513 40.07 -10.33 -2.51
CA LEU A 513 39.36 -10.55 -3.75
C LEU A 513 39.09 -9.22 -4.45
N SER A 514 39.64 -9.05 -5.66
CA SER A 514 39.36 -7.84 -6.45
C SER A 514 37.92 -7.82 -6.96
N LEU A 515 37.21 -6.71 -6.74
CA LEU A 515 35.83 -6.55 -7.21
C LEU A 515 35.72 -5.90 -8.59
N HIS A 516 36.83 -5.42 -9.16
CA HIS A 516 36.85 -4.81 -10.49
C HIS A 516 36.72 -5.90 -11.59
N PRO A 517 35.95 -5.69 -12.66
CA PRO A 517 35.22 -4.46 -13.05
C PRO A 517 33.78 -4.39 -12.53
N PHE A 518 33.38 -5.26 -11.60
CA PHE A 518 31.98 -5.40 -11.21
C PHE A 518 31.55 -4.39 -10.15
N LEU A 519 32.47 -3.89 -9.33
CA LEU A 519 32.25 -2.76 -8.43
C LEU A 519 33.40 -1.75 -8.47
N THR A 520 33.06 -0.47 -8.28
CA THR A 520 34.01 0.65 -8.19
C THR A 520 33.68 1.58 -7.03
N TYR A 521 34.65 2.38 -6.59
CA TYR A 521 34.49 3.39 -5.53
C TYR A 521 34.93 4.76 -6.04
N GLU A 522 33.95 5.59 -6.39
CA GLU A 522 34.18 6.82 -7.16
C GLU A 522 33.49 8.02 -6.53
N TYR A 523 33.97 9.22 -6.84
CA TYR A 523 33.41 10.45 -6.31
C TYR A 523 32.08 10.79 -7.00
N SER A 524 31.03 10.93 -6.18
CA SER A 524 29.70 11.35 -6.59
C SER A 524 29.57 12.87 -6.41
N ARG A 525 29.34 13.58 -7.52
CA ARG A 525 29.07 15.02 -7.49
C ARG A 525 27.75 15.37 -6.81
N VAL A 526 26.83 14.42 -6.71
CA VAL A 526 25.49 14.63 -6.14
C VAL A 526 25.54 14.68 -4.62
N THR A 527 26.26 13.75 -4.00
CA THR A 527 26.40 13.70 -2.53
C THR A 527 27.67 14.38 -2.03
N ASN A 528 28.50 14.90 -2.95
CA ASN A 528 29.80 15.49 -2.65
C ASN A 528 30.70 14.52 -1.83
N ASN A 529 30.59 13.22 -2.09
CA ASN A 529 31.36 12.17 -1.41
C ASN A 529 31.68 10.99 -2.35
N ARG A 530 32.64 10.13 -1.97
CA ARG A 530 32.89 8.87 -2.68
C ARG A 530 31.85 7.81 -2.29
N GLU A 531 31.37 7.10 -3.31
CA GLU A 531 30.33 6.09 -3.20
C GLU A 531 30.74 4.81 -3.93
N THR A 532 30.17 3.69 -3.51
CA THR A 532 30.33 2.42 -4.19
C THR A 532 29.30 2.30 -5.32
N PHE A 533 29.74 1.87 -6.50
CA PHE A 533 28.89 1.66 -7.67
C PHE A 533 29.01 0.21 -8.14
N CYS A 534 27.90 -0.35 -8.65
CA CYS A 534 27.89 -1.67 -9.28
C CYS A 534 27.84 -1.55 -10.79
N LEU A 535 28.46 -2.50 -11.49
CA LEU A 535 28.32 -2.63 -12.94
C LEU A 535 26.85 -2.89 -13.28
N ASP A 536 26.30 -2.02 -14.11
CA ASP A 536 24.90 -2.04 -14.53
C ASP A 536 24.78 -2.69 -15.91
N GLN A 537 25.52 -2.17 -16.88
CA GLN A 537 25.50 -2.64 -18.26
C GLN A 537 26.87 -2.52 -18.93
N ILE A 538 27.14 -3.43 -19.86
CA ILE A 538 28.23 -3.31 -20.82
C ILE A 538 27.63 -2.93 -22.16
N GLN A 539 27.98 -1.76 -22.69
CA GLN A 539 27.59 -1.35 -24.05
C GLN A 539 28.85 -1.17 -24.88
N HIS A 540 29.00 -1.98 -25.93
CA HIS A 540 30.20 -2.05 -26.76
C HIS A 540 31.45 -2.39 -25.92
N SER A 541 32.25 -1.38 -25.56
CA SER A 541 33.44 -1.47 -24.71
C SER A 541 33.35 -0.58 -23.47
N THR A 542 32.19 0.00 -23.20
CA THR A 542 31.97 0.93 -22.10
C THR A 542 31.24 0.22 -20.96
N LEU A 543 31.79 0.37 -19.76
CA LEU A 543 31.19 -0.13 -18.52
C LEU A 543 30.33 0.98 -17.93
N HIS A 544 29.04 0.72 -17.80
CA HIS A 544 28.09 1.63 -17.16
C HIS A 544 27.88 1.18 -15.74
N TYR A 545 28.06 2.09 -14.79
CA TYR A 545 27.92 1.82 -13.38
C TYR A 545 26.70 2.55 -12.81
N LYS A 546 25.99 1.91 -11.89
CA LYS A 546 24.87 2.50 -11.17
C LYS A 546 25.22 2.60 -9.68
N ALA A 547 25.00 3.78 -9.11
CA ALA A 547 25.24 4.03 -7.70
C ALA A 547 24.21 3.29 -6.83
N PHE A 548 24.65 2.83 -5.66
CA PHE A 548 23.76 2.42 -4.58
C PHE A 548 23.22 3.68 -3.87
N ARG A 549 22.31 4.43 -4.48
CA ARG A 549 21.76 5.64 -3.82
C ARG A 549 20.79 5.26 -2.71
N TYR A 550 21.05 5.81 -1.54
CA TYR A 550 20.11 5.89 -0.43
C TYR A 550 19.11 7.03 -0.69
N ALA A 551 17.87 6.91 -0.23
CA ALA A 551 17.07 8.10 0.03
C ALA A 551 17.75 8.88 1.17
N HIS A 552 18.52 9.91 0.83
CA HIS A 552 19.17 10.75 1.82
C HIS A 552 18.11 11.69 2.43
N ARG A 553 18.05 11.77 3.76
CA ARG A 553 17.23 12.77 4.46
C ARG A 553 17.57 14.22 4.04
N SER A 554 18.76 14.46 3.48
CA SER A 554 19.19 15.78 3.00
C SER A 554 18.65 16.15 1.61
N SER A 555 18.05 15.23 0.85
CA SER A 555 17.29 15.58 -0.37
C SER A 555 15.83 15.99 -0.08
N LEU A 556 15.46 16.10 1.20
CA LEU A 556 14.14 16.54 1.68
C LEU A 556 14.17 17.98 2.27
N ASN A 557 15.32 18.64 2.29
CA ASN A 557 15.52 19.94 2.97
C ASN A 557 15.86 21.10 2.03
N ASP A 558 15.63 21.00 0.72
CA ASP A 558 15.71 22.19 -0.14
C ASP A 558 14.39 22.96 -0.07
N ASP A 559 14.30 23.84 0.93
CA ASP A 559 13.48 25.06 0.98
C ASP A 559 13.85 26.04 -0.16
N LYS A 560 13.99 25.54 -1.39
CA LYS A 560 14.12 26.37 -2.58
C LYS A 560 12.80 26.39 -3.31
N GLN A 561 11.95 27.31 -2.86
CA GLN A 561 10.95 27.94 -3.71
C GLN A 561 11.58 28.28 -5.07
N PHE A 562 11.06 27.69 -6.14
CA PHE A 562 11.14 28.27 -7.47
C PHE A 562 9.72 28.69 -7.89
N PRO A 563 9.57 29.87 -8.51
CA PRO A 563 8.31 30.58 -8.57
C PRO A 563 7.34 29.97 -9.58
N LEU A 564 6.09 29.84 -9.09
CA LEU A 564 4.78 29.67 -9.76
C LEU A 564 4.72 28.87 -11.07
#